data_AF-A0A354XKS1-F1
#
_entry.id   AF-A0A354XKS1-F1
#
_cell.length_a   1.000
_cell.length_b   1.000
_cell.length_c   1.000
_cell.angle_alpha   90.00
_cell.angle_beta   90.00
_cell.angle_gamma   90.00
#
_symmetry.space_group_name_H-M   'P 1'
#
loop_
_entity.id
_entity.type
_entity.pdbx_description
1 polymer ?
#
loop_
_entity_poly.entity_id
_entity_poly.type
_entity_poly.pdbx_seq_one_letter_code
_entity_poly.pdbx_strand_id
1 'polypeptide(L)'
;VELYGPETELVERLVDFYRRIGKQPVMLRKEMIGHIANRLSSALWREALYLLQEGVASVEDIDLAVTAGPGLRWAIQGPFLTYHLGGGQGGIRHYLEHLGPSQEYRWASLGQPTMNDELYAQVIHGVESATQGQSLPDLFSERDRQLTAIQQALAINVKQEEAL
;
A
#
# COMPACT_ATOMS: atom_id res chain seq x y z
N VAL A 1 11.61 7.73 -1.45
CA VAL A 1 11.83 8.29 -2.82
C VAL A 1 12.30 7.15 -3.68
N GLU A 2 11.66 6.90 -4.83
CA GLU A 2 12.08 5.81 -5.71
C GLU A 2 13.00 6.32 -6.81
N LEU A 3 14.13 5.64 -7.00
CA LEU A 3 15.20 6.05 -7.90
C LEU A 3 15.48 4.98 -8.93
N TYR A 4 15.52 5.40 -10.19
CA TYR A 4 15.97 4.60 -11.32
C TYR A 4 16.76 5.51 -12.26
N GLY A 5 17.84 5.00 -12.84
CA GLY A 5 18.62 5.71 -13.84
C GLY A 5 19.65 4.79 -14.49
N PRO A 6 20.03 5.05 -15.75
CA PRO A 6 21.01 4.24 -16.47
C PRO A 6 22.44 4.45 -15.95
N GLU A 7 22.72 5.57 -15.28
CA GLU A 7 24.03 5.90 -14.71
C GLU A 7 24.10 5.54 -13.24
N THR A 8 24.71 4.38 -12.92
CA THR A 8 24.79 3.85 -11.55
C THR A 8 25.40 4.84 -10.55
N GLU A 9 26.51 5.50 -10.90
CA GLU A 9 27.19 6.44 -10.01
C GLU A 9 26.31 7.65 -9.66
N LEU A 10 25.53 8.16 -10.62
CA LEU A 10 24.58 9.25 -10.35
C LEU A 10 23.46 8.79 -9.42
N VAL A 11 22.93 7.59 -9.62
CA VAL A 11 21.89 7.01 -8.75
C VAL A 11 22.42 6.83 -7.33
N GLU A 12 23.63 6.33 -7.15
CA GLU A 12 24.27 6.17 -5.84
C GLU A 12 24.46 7.52 -5.13
N ARG A 13 24.93 8.55 -5.86
CA ARG A 13 25.02 9.92 -5.32
C ARG A 13 23.67 10.47 -4.88
N LEU A 14 22.60 10.19 -5.63
CA LEU A 14 21.24 10.59 -5.26
C LEU A 14 20.73 9.82 -4.05
N VAL A 15 21.00 8.52 -3.94
CA VAL A 15 20.69 7.72 -2.76
C VAL A 15 21.32 8.34 -1.52
N ASP A 16 22.61 8.69 -1.58
CA ASP A 16 23.31 9.30 -0.46
C ASP A 16 22.76 10.68 -0.11
N PHE A 17 22.45 11.51 -1.13
CA PHE A 17 21.82 12.81 -0.93
C PHE A 17 20.48 12.67 -0.18
N TYR A 18 19.59 11.78 -0.65
CA TYR A 18 18.28 11.59 -0.03
C TYR A 18 18.38 11.06 1.41
N ARG A 19 19.32 10.16 1.69
CA ARG A 19 19.60 9.70 3.07
C ARG A 19 20.03 10.86 3.98
N ARG A 20 20.94 11.74 3.51
CA ARG A 20 21.43 12.89 4.30
C ARG A 20 20.32 13.87 4.70
N ILE A 21 19.28 14.00 3.89
CA ILE A 21 18.11 14.85 4.21
C ILE A 21 16.97 14.07 4.90
N GLY A 22 17.28 12.89 5.48
CA GLY A 22 16.35 12.09 6.26
C GLY A 22 15.27 11.37 5.45
N LYS A 23 15.45 11.22 4.14
CA LYS A 23 14.55 10.41 3.30
C LYS A 23 15.05 8.98 3.20
N GLN A 24 14.12 8.07 2.91
CA GLN A 24 14.40 6.66 2.64
C GLN A 24 14.34 6.43 1.11
N PRO A 25 15.49 6.45 0.40
CA PRO A 25 15.52 6.15 -1.02
C PRO A 25 15.38 4.64 -1.27
N VAL A 26 14.62 4.28 -2.31
CA VAL A 26 14.42 2.91 -2.79
C VAL A 26 14.96 2.84 -4.21
N MET A 27 15.93 1.97 -4.44
CA MET A 27 16.57 1.84 -5.75
C MET A 27 15.91 0.73 -6.57
N LEU A 28 15.48 1.07 -7.77
CA LEU A 28 14.96 0.10 -8.74
C LEU A 28 16.12 -0.49 -9.52
N ARG A 29 16.14 -1.82 -9.64
CA ARG A 29 17.13 -2.54 -10.46
C ARG A 29 16.81 -2.49 -11.96
N LYS A 30 15.56 -2.26 -12.30
CA LYS A 30 15.05 -2.21 -13.68
C LYS A 30 13.91 -1.20 -13.73
N GLU A 31 13.82 -0.49 -14.83
CA GLU A 31 12.70 0.40 -15.09
C GLU A 31 11.38 -0.35 -15.06
N MET A 32 10.35 0.28 -14.50
CA MET A 32 8.99 -0.22 -14.56
C MET A 32 7.99 0.93 -14.55
N ILE A 33 6.98 0.85 -15.41
CA ILE A 33 5.88 1.80 -15.45
C ILE A 33 5.19 1.82 -14.09
N GLY A 34 5.05 3.01 -13.52
CA GLY A 34 4.43 3.21 -12.21
C GLY A 34 5.36 2.89 -11.03
N HIS A 35 6.64 2.60 -11.26
CA HIS A 35 7.61 2.38 -10.18
C HIS A 35 7.14 1.22 -9.24
N ILE A 36 7.67 1.08 -8.03
CA ILE A 36 7.26 -0.02 -7.12
C ILE A 36 5.96 0.35 -6.40
N ALA A 37 5.94 1.47 -5.69
CA ALA A 37 4.80 1.87 -4.87
C ALA A 37 3.51 2.04 -5.69
N ASN A 38 3.52 2.80 -6.80
CA ASN A 38 2.28 3.03 -7.54
C ASN A 38 1.79 1.76 -8.24
N ARG A 39 2.67 0.80 -8.57
CA ARG A 39 2.23 -0.51 -9.08
C ARG A 39 1.50 -1.33 -8.04
N LEU A 40 2.02 -1.37 -6.81
CA LEU A 40 1.36 -2.06 -5.71
C LEU A 40 0.02 -1.40 -5.39
N SER A 41 -0.02 -0.06 -5.31
CA SER A 41 -1.26 0.70 -5.11
C SER A 41 -2.26 0.50 -6.25
N SER A 42 -1.79 0.47 -7.50
CA SER A 42 -2.65 0.22 -8.67
C SER A 42 -3.24 -1.19 -8.66
N ALA A 43 -2.48 -2.20 -8.22
CA ALA A 43 -2.98 -3.57 -8.09
C ALA A 43 -4.08 -3.66 -7.02
N LEU A 44 -3.88 -3.02 -5.87
CA LEU A 44 -4.89 -2.93 -4.81
C LEU A 44 -6.15 -2.21 -5.30
N TRP A 45 -5.98 -1.06 -5.95
CA TRP A 45 -7.10 -0.26 -6.44
C TRP A 45 -7.89 -0.98 -7.53
N ARG A 46 -7.21 -1.70 -8.43
CA ARG A 46 -7.87 -2.53 -9.44
C ARG A 46 -8.79 -3.57 -8.82
N GLU A 47 -8.35 -4.22 -7.75
CA GLU A 47 -9.20 -5.21 -7.06
C GLU A 47 -10.35 -4.53 -6.30
N ALA A 48 -10.11 -3.39 -5.65
CA ALA A 48 -11.16 -2.62 -4.98
C ALA A 48 -12.27 -2.19 -5.96
N LEU A 49 -11.89 -1.71 -7.16
CA LEU A 49 -12.83 -1.39 -8.23
C LEU A 49 -13.61 -2.62 -8.71
N TYR A 50 -12.96 -3.78 -8.79
CA TYR A 50 -13.64 -5.02 -9.16
C TYR A 50 -14.68 -5.43 -8.13
N LEU A 51 -14.33 -5.41 -6.84
CA LEU A 51 -15.25 -5.72 -5.74
C LEU A 51 -16.46 -4.78 -5.73
N LEU A 52 -16.23 -3.49 -6.00
CA LEU A 52 -17.30 -2.50 -6.13
C LEU A 52 -18.18 -2.79 -7.36
N GLN A 53 -17.58 -3.04 -8.52
CA GLN A 53 -18.29 -3.32 -9.78
C GLN A 53 -19.18 -4.55 -9.68
N GLU A 54 -18.71 -5.61 -9.00
CA GLU A 54 -19.48 -6.84 -8.76
C GLU A 54 -20.49 -6.71 -7.61
N GLY A 55 -20.57 -5.56 -6.96
CA GLY A 55 -21.49 -5.32 -5.84
C GLY A 55 -21.15 -6.13 -4.59
N VAL A 56 -19.90 -6.55 -4.41
CA VAL A 56 -19.44 -7.34 -3.25
C VAL A 56 -19.45 -6.51 -1.97
N ALA A 57 -19.08 -5.22 -2.06
CA ALA A 57 -19.03 -4.30 -0.93
C ALA A 57 -19.16 -2.84 -1.40
N SER A 58 -19.58 -1.94 -0.50
CA SER A 58 -19.61 -0.51 -0.76
C SER A 58 -18.21 0.11 -0.70
N VAL A 59 -18.07 1.36 -1.15
CA VAL A 59 -16.80 2.11 -1.04
C VAL A 59 -16.37 2.21 0.43
N GLU A 60 -17.29 2.50 1.34
CA GLU A 60 -17.01 2.62 2.77
C GLU A 60 -16.52 1.30 3.38
N ASP A 61 -17.17 0.19 3.04
CA ASP A 61 -16.80 -1.14 3.57
C ASP A 61 -15.45 -1.60 3.02
N ILE A 62 -15.15 -1.31 1.74
CA ILE A 62 -13.85 -1.62 1.14
C ILE A 62 -12.73 -0.81 1.83
N ASP A 63 -12.92 0.50 2.00
CA ASP A 63 -11.95 1.36 2.68
C ASP A 63 -11.78 0.96 4.15
N LEU A 64 -12.85 0.60 4.85
CA LEU A 64 -12.81 0.11 6.21
C LEU A 64 -12.05 -1.22 6.30
N ALA A 65 -12.31 -2.16 5.39
CA ALA A 65 -11.62 -3.45 5.35
C ALA A 65 -10.11 -3.27 5.19
N VAL A 66 -9.66 -2.30 4.39
CA VAL A 66 -8.24 -1.96 4.22
C VAL A 66 -7.69 -1.29 5.48
N THR A 67 -8.32 -0.22 5.94
CA THR A 67 -7.78 0.65 7.01
C THR A 67 -7.85 0.02 8.39
N ALA A 68 -8.87 -0.78 8.70
CA ALA A 68 -8.98 -1.55 9.94
C ALA A 68 -8.29 -2.93 9.88
N GLY A 69 -7.92 -3.39 8.68
CA GLY A 69 -7.33 -4.71 8.45
C GLY A 69 -5.85 -4.65 8.07
N PRO A 70 -5.48 -4.96 6.82
CA PRO A 70 -4.07 -5.05 6.41
C PRO A 70 -3.34 -3.71 6.37
N GLY A 71 -4.03 -2.57 6.21
CA GLY A 71 -3.43 -1.24 6.14
C GLY A 71 -2.62 -0.87 7.38
N LEU A 72 -3.09 -1.24 8.59
CA LEU A 72 -2.34 -1.04 9.83
C LEU A 72 -1.00 -1.79 9.82
N ARG A 73 -0.99 -3.03 9.30
CA ARG A 73 0.22 -3.82 9.17
C ARG A 73 1.16 -3.21 8.14
N TRP A 74 0.63 -2.71 7.03
CA TRP A 74 1.42 -2.09 5.95
C TRP A 74 2.10 -0.78 6.36
N ALA A 75 1.56 -0.07 7.34
CA ALA A 75 2.23 1.08 7.93
C ALA A 75 3.54 0.71 8.66
N ILE A 76 3.66 -0.54 9.13
CA ILE A 76 4.78 -1.02 9.96
C ILE A 76 5.71 -1.92 9.16
N GLN A 77 5.18 -2.74 8.26
CA GLN A 77 5.92 -3.78 7.54
C GLN A 77 5.42 -3.98 6.11
N GLY A 78 6.37 -4.24 5.20
CA GLY A 78 6.08 -4.59 3.82
C GLY A 78 5.45 -5.98 3.66
N PRO A 79 5.01 -6.33 2.43
CA PRO A 79 4.29 -7.58 2.18
C PRO A 79 5.13 -8.82 2.51
N PHE A 80 6.43 -8.84 2.18
CA PHE A 80 7.26 -10.02 2.42
C PHE A 80 7.39 -10.38 3.90
N LEU A 81 7.62 -9.40 4.78
CA LEU A 81 7.68 -9.65 6.22
C LEU A 81 6.30 -10.00 6.78
N THR A 82 5.24 -9.34 6.28
CA THR A 82 3.85 -9.66 6.66
C THR A 82 3.53 -11.13 6.40
N TYR A 83 3.88 -11.64 5.22
CA TYR A 83 3.64 -13.05 4.87
C TYR A 83 4.64 -14.00 5.51
N HIS A 84 5.87 -13.55 5.81
CA HIS A 84 6.79 -14.33 6.63
C HIS A 84 6.18 -14.61 8.00
N LEU A 85 5.67 -13.58 8.69
CA LEU A 85 5.00 -13.75 9.98
C LEU A 85 3.68 -14.54 9.86
N GLY A 86 2.96 -14.40 8.76
CA GLY A 86 1.78 -15.22 8.45
C GLY A 86 2.06 -16.72 8.32
N GLY A 87 3.33 -17.10 8.12
CA GLY A 87 3.78 -18.50 8.13
C GLY A 87 4.00 -19.11 9.51
N GLY A 88 3.84 -18.34 10.59
CA GLY A 88 4.06 -18.82 11.96
C GLY A 88 5.53 -19.18 12.22
N GLN A 89 5.76 -20.22 13.03
CA GLN A 89 7.12 -20.60 13.45
C GLN A 89 8.05 -21.00 12.28
N GLY A 90 7.50 -21.48 11.17
CA GLY A 90 8.27 -21.83 9.98
C GLY A 90 8.47 -20.69 8.99
N GLY A 91 7.97 -19.49 9.32
CA GLY A 91 8.13 -18.29 8.50
C GLY A 91 7.62 -18.44 7.07
N ILE A 92 8.20 -17.66 6.16
CA ILE A 92 7.79 -17.64 4.74
C ILE A 92 7.89 -19.02 4.06
N ARG A 93 8.82 -19.89 4.49
CA ARG A 93 8.95 -21.23 3.94
C ARG A 93 7.69 -22.05 4.22
N HIS A 94 7.29 -22.11 5.48
CA HIS A 94 6.08 -22.82 5.88
C HIS A 94 4.83 -22.21 5.22
N TYR A 95 4.76 -20.88 5.15
CA TYR A 95 3.68 -20.19 4.42
C TYR A 95 3.58 -20.68 2.97
N LEU A 96 4.68 -20.70 2.22
CA LEU A 96 4.68 -21.10 0.81
C LEU A 96 4.36 -22.59 0.63
N GLU A 97 4.92 -23.46 1.47
CA GLU A 97 4.72 -24.91 1.40
C GLU A 97 3.26 -25.32 1.72
N HIS A 98 2.59 -24.60 2.63
CA HIS A 98 1.26 -24.99 3.11
C HIS A 98 0.12 -24.14 2.53
N LEU A 99 0.38 -22.87 2.24
CA LEU A 99 -0.62 -21.91 1.77
C LEU A 99 -0.39 -21.45 0.33
N GLY A 100 0.72 -21.82 -0.31
CA GLY A 100 1.03 -21.48 -1.70
C GLY A 100 -0.12 -21.81 -2.68
N PRO A 101 -0.62 -23.06 -2.72
CA PRO A 101 -1.74 -23.41 -3.61
C PRO A 101 -3.02 -22.61 -3.33
N SER A 102 -3.30 -22.33 -2.05
CA SER A 102 -4.45 -21.52 -1.63
C SER A 102 -4.30 -20.05 -2.04
N GLN A 103 -3.08 -19.52 -2.02
CA GLN A 103 -2.76 -18.18 -2.52
C GLN A 103 -2.94 -18.08 -4.03
N GLU A 104 -2.42 -19.05 -4.79
CA GLU A 104 -2.60 -19.09 -6.24
C GLU A 104 -4.07 -19.16 -6.62
N TYR A 105 -4.87 -19.96 -5.90
CA TYR A 105 -6.33 -20.01 -6.09
C TYR A 105 -6.99 -18.63 -5.88
N ARG A 106 -6.64 -17.92 -4.80
CA ARG A 106 -7.11 -16.54 -4.56
C ARG A 106 -6.66 -15.55 -5.63
N TRP A 107 -5.43 -15.68 -6.13
CA TRP A 107 -4.95 -14.82 -7.21
C TRP A 107 -5.68 -15.06 -8.52
N ALA A 108 -6.00 -16.33 -8.81
CA ALA A 108 -6.77 -16.69 -10.00
C ALA A 108 -8.22 -16.16 -9.95
N SER A 109 -8.76 -15.90 -8.77
CA SER A 109 -10.09 -15.29 -8.60
C SER A 109 -10.10 -13.76 -8.60
N LEU A 110 -8.94 -13.09 -8.65
CA LEU A 110 -8.89 -11.63 -8.74
C LEU A 110 -9.48 -11.16 -10.06
N GLY A 111 -10.21 -10.06 -10.01
CA GLY A 111 -10.95 -9.57 -11.16
C GLY A 111 -10.20 -8.57 -12.03
N GLN A 112 -10.87 -8.21 -13.12
CA GLN A 112 -10.42 -7.19 -14.06
C GLN A 112 -11.58 -6.22 -14.29
N PRO A 113 -11.66 -5.12 -13.54
CA PRO A 113 -12.76 -4.19 -13.67
C PRO A 113 -12.71 -3.50 -15.04
N THR A 114 -13.87 -3.18 -15.58
CA THR A 114 -13.99 -2.33 -16.77
C THR A 114 -14.33 -0.92 -16.36
N MET A 115 -13.46 0.03 -16.71
CA MET A 115 -13.66 1.45 -16.48
C MET A 115 -14.69 2.01 -17.47
N ASN A 116 -15.97 1.93 -17.09
CA ASN A 116 -17.11 2.44 -17.84
C ASN A 116 -17.88 3.49 -17.03
N ASP A 117 -18.85 4.14 -17.66
CA ASP A 117 -19.63 5.23 -17.03
C ASP A 117 -20.39 4.76 -15.78
N GLU A 118 -20.81 3.49 -15.75
CA GLU A 118 -21.50 2.90 -14.60
C GLU A 118 -20.57 2.76 -13.39
N LEU A 119 -19.39 2.17 -13.57
CA LEU A 119 -18.40 2.06 -12.50
C LEU A 119 -17.93 3.45 -12.04
N TYR A 120 -17.78 4.41 -12.95
CA TYR A 120 -17.48 5.78 -12.57
C TYR A 120 -18.58 6.38 -11.68
N ALA A 121 -19.85 6.21 -12.06
CA ALA A 121 -20.96 6.67 -11.24
C ALA A 121 -20.99 6.00 -9.86
N GLN A 122 -20.71 4.69 -9.77
CA GLN A 122 -20.61 3.96 -8.50
C GLN A 122 -19.50 4.53 -7.60
N VAL A 123 -18.29 4.73 -8.15
CA VAL A 123 -17.16 5.30 -7.40
C VAL A 123 -17.48 6.72 -6.94
N ILE A 124 -17.98 7.58 -7.84
CA ILE A 124 -18.32 8.97 -7.51
C ILE A 124 -19.36 9.01 -6.39
N HIS A 125 -20.48 8.28 -6.56
CA HIS A 125 -21.54 8.26 -5.56
C HIS A 125 -21.08 7.70 -4.22
N GLY A 126 -20.29 6.63 -4.23
CA GLY A 126 -19.76 6.04 -3.00
C GLY A 126 -18.80 6.98 -2.26
N VAL A 127 -17.89 7.65 -2.97
CA VAL A 127 -16.97 8.62 -2.35
C VAL A 127 -17.71 9.87 -1.85
N GLU A 128 -18.67 10.39 -2.61
CA GLU A 128 -19.49 11.54 -2.17
C GLU A 128 -20.32 11.19 -0.93
N SER A 129 -20.84 9.96 -0.84
CA SER A 129 -21.56 9.47 0.34
C SER A 129 -20.64 9.30 1.55
N ALA A 130 -19.48 8.67 1.36
CA ALA A 130 -18.49 8.42 2.39
C ALA A 130 -17.92 9.72 3.01
N THR A 131 -17.76 10.76 2.19
CA THR A 131 -17.20 12.05 2.64
C THR A 131 -18.24 12.96 3.28
N GLN A 132 -19.55 12.66 3.18
CA GLN A 132 -20.64 13.39 3.84
C GLN A 132 -20.59 14.92 3.64
N GLY A 133 -20.11 15.38 2.47
CA GLY A 133 -19.98 16.80 2.15
C GLY A 133 -18.83 17.55 2.84
N GLN A 134 -17.88 16.82 3.46
CA GLN A 134 -16.65 17.41 3.99
C GLN A 134 -15.84 18.08 2.88
N SER A 135 -15.22 19.22 3.19
CA SER A 135 -14.38 19.92 2.23
C SER A 135 -13.06 19.17 2.02
N LEU A 136 -12.50 19.26 0.80
CA LEU A 136 -11.17 18.67 0.51
C LEU A 136 -10.07 19.18 1.48
N PRO A 137 -10.00 20.48 1.86
CA PRO A 137 -9.07 20.94 2.87
C PRO A 137 -9.22 20.24 4.23
N ASP A 138 -10.46 19.97 4.67
CA ASP A 138 -10.69 19.29 5.96
C ASP A 138 -10.26 17.82 5.89
N LEU A 139 -10.59 17.13 4.80
CA LEU A 139 -10.17 15.75 4.54
C LEU A 139 -8.64 15.63 4.51
N PHE A 140 -7.96 16.56 3.84
CA PHE A 140 -6.49 16.59 3.83
C PHE A 140 -5.90 16.87 5.21
N SER A 141 -6.46 17.85 5.92
CA SER A 141 -5.99 18.21 7.25
C SER A 141 -6.11 17.05 8.24
N GLU A 142 -7.24 16.32 8.19
CA GLU A 142 -7.46 15.14 9.02
C GLU A 142 -6.51 14.01 8.68
N ARG A 143 -6.34 13.69 7.39
CA ARG A 143 -5.35 12.69 6.93
C ARG A 143 -3.95 13.04 7.39
N ASP A 144 -3.51 14.28 7.17
CA ASP A 144 -2.14 14.71 7.45
C ASP A 144 -1.84 14.71 8.95
N ARG A 145 -2.83 15.04 9.78
CA ARG A 145 -2.77 14.91 11.24
C ARG A 145 -2.54 13.45 11.66
N GLN A 146 -3.32 12.52 11.10
CA GLN A 146 -3.18 11.08 11.40
C GLN A 146 -1.84 10.51 10.89
N LEU A 147 -1.43 10.86 9.67
CA LEU A 147 -0.15 10.45 9.11
C LEU A 147 1.03 10.93 9.95
N THR A 148 0.98 12.17 10.44
CA THR A 148 2.00 12.72 11.33
C THR A 148 2.08 11.91 12.63
N ALA A 149 0.93 11.57 13.23
CA ALA A 149 0.89 10.77 14.46
C ALA A 149 1.49 9.37 14.25
N ILE A 150 1.17 8.71 13.13
CA ILE A 150 1.75 7.40 12.78
C ILE A 150 3.25 7.51 12.58
N GLN A 151 3.72 8.52 11.83
CA GLN A 151 5.16 8.72 11.60
C GLN A 151 5.93 8.95 12.91
N GLN A 152 5.36 9.73 13.84
CA GLN A 152 5.95 9.94 15.16
C GLN A 152 6.03 8.64 15.96
N ALA A 153 4.95 7.85 15.99
CA ALA A 153 4.93 6.56 16.69
C ALA A 153 5.98 5.59 16.13
N LEU A 154 6.13 5.52 14.81
CA LEU A 154 7.13 4.66 14.16
C LEU A 154 8.56 5.17 14.39
N ALA A 155 8.79 6.48 14.40
CA ALA A 155 10.11 7.06 14.62
C ALA A 155 10.63 6.87 16.07
N ILE A 156 9.74 6.81 17.06
CA ILE A 156 10.10 6.52 18.46
C ILE A 156 10.70 5.11 18.58
N ASN A 157 10.14 4.13 17.88
CA ASN A 157 10.60 2.74 17.95
C ASN A 157 11.99 2.55 17.34
N VAL A 158 12.29 3.23 16.22
CA VAL A 158 13.62 3.15 15.57
C VAL A 158 14.73 3.70 16.47
N LYS A 159 14.47 4.80 17.19
CA LYS A 159 15.46 5.40 18.11
C LYS A 159 15.73 4.56 19.35
N GLN A 160 14.79 3.72 19.78
CA GLN A 160 14.97 2.81 20.91
C GLN A 160 15.78 1.57 20.52
N GLU A 161 15.64 1.08 19.28
CA GLU A 161 16.45 -0.02 18.75
C GLU A 161 17.91 0.39 18.47
N GLU A 162 18.17 1.65 18.07
CA GLU A 162 19.54 2.17 17.90
C GLU A 162 20.27 2.46 19.22
N ALA A 163 19.55 2.48 20.35
CA ALA A 163 20.09 2.80 21.68
C ALA A 163 20.37 1.56 22.57
N LEU A 164 20.10 0.36 22.05
CA LEU A 164 20.35 -0.95 22.68
C LEU A 164 21.53 -1.66 22.00
#